data_AF-A0A7W7H4I3-F1
#
_entry.id   AF-A0A7W7H4I3-F1
#
_cell.length_a   1.000
_cell.length_b   1.000
_cell.length_c   1.000
_cell.angle_alpha   90.00
_cell.angle_beta   90.00
_cell.angle_gamma   90.00
#
_symmetry.space_group_name_H-M   'P 1'
#
loop_
_entity.id
_entity.type
_entity.pdbx_description
1 polymer ?
#
loop_
_entity_poly.entity_id
_entity_poly.type
_entity_poly.pdbx_seq_one_letter_code
_entity_poly.pdbx_strand_id
1 'polypeptide(L)'
;MNLDELLPRERTPVHYRDVVADPRLDREGLRELARSPYPFVRSAVVTCPRADAATLAAVPVDDLDRWTRNSVLRDLARHPNADRPLLLTVLGRTRALLEDLDSRPYAAVLELAARPELTDAEIRALIEMPGASRRVRTAARRLRAS
;
A
#
# COMPACT_ATOMS: atom_id res chain seq x y z
N MET A 1 8.51 -23.01 -0.12
CA MET A 1 7.38 -23.87 -0.47
C MET A 1 6.44 -23.01 -1.27
N ASN A 2 5.95 -23.54 -2.38
CA ASN A 2 4.99 -22.82 -3.21
C ASN A 2 3.63 -22.74 -2.48
N LEU A 3 2.73 -21.90 -3.00
CA LEU A 3 1.42 -21.67 -2.39
C LEU A 3 0.58 -22.97 -2.30
N ASP A 4 0.60 -23.79 -3.36
CA ASP A 4 -0.21 -25.00 -3.43
C ASP A 4 0.16 -26.07 -2.38
N GLU A 5 1.45 -26.16 -2.02
CA GLU A 5 1.93 -27.09 -0.98
C GLU A 5 1.50 -26.70 0.44
N LEU A 6 1.22 -25.41 0.66
CA LEU A 6 0.84 -24.88 1.99
C LEU A 6 -0.69 -24.82 2.18
N LEU A 7 -1.45 -24.86 1.09
CA LEU A 7 -2.90 -24.85 1.14
C LEU A 7 -3.47 -26.23 1.45
N PRO A 8 -4.51 -26.32 2.29
CA PRO A 8 -5.25 -27.57 2.47
C PRO A 8 -5.97 -27.97 1.17
N ARG A 9 -6.35 -29.26 1.08
CA ARG A 9 -7.11 -29.79 -0.06
C ARG A 9 -8.43 -29.05 -0.27
N GLU A 10 -9.14 -28.79 0.82
CA GLU A 10 -10.35 -27.97 0.81
C GLU A 10 -9.98 -26.49 1.02
N ARG A 11 -10.00 -25.73 -0.07
CA ARG A 11 -9.53 -24.34 -0.09
C ARG A 11 -10.68 -23.40 0.25
N THR A 12 -10.44 -22.51 1.20
CA THR A 12 -11.33 -21.38 1.50
C THR A 12 -10.54 -20.09 1.35
N PRO A 13 -11.20 -18.95 1.09
CA PRO A 13 -10.53 -17.65 1.01
C PRO A 13 -9.67 -17.32 2.24
N VAL A 14 -10.06 -17.80 3.43
CA VAL A 14 -9.33 -17.60 4.69
C VAL A 14 -7.97 -18.31 4.67
N HIS A 15 -7.89 -19.51 4.10
CA HIS A 15 -6.63 -20.26 4.02
C HIS A 15 -5.55 -19.48 3.26
N TYR A 16 -5.91 -18.76 2.19
CA TYR A 16 -4.97 -17.92 1.45
C TYR A 16 -4.40 -16.78 2.30
N ARG A 17 -5.23 -16.15 3.15
CA ARG A 17 -4.78 -15.10 4.07
C ARG A 17 -3.82 -15.67 5.10
N ASP A 18 -4.14 -16.82 5.67
CA ASP A 18 -3.33 -17.43 6.73
C ASP A 18 -1.95 -17.87 6.20
N VAL A 19 -1.89 -18.34 4.94
CA VAL A 19 -0.63 -18.70 4.27
C VAL A 19 0.29 -17.48 4.03
N VAL A 20 -0.23 -16.24 3.92
CA VAL A 20 0.62 -15.04 3.84
C VAL A 20 1.58 -14.93 5.04
N ALA A 21 1.11 -15.32 6.22
CA ALA A 21 1.89 -15.30 7.45
C ALA A 21 2.85 -16.48 7.58
N ASP A 22 2.70 -17.55 6.77
CA ASP A 22 3.55 -18.73 6.84
C ASP A 22 4.97 -18.40 6.32
N PRO A 23 6.01 -18.52 7.16
CA PRO A 23 7.38 -18.18 6.77
C PRO A 23 7.94 -19.07 5.67
N ARG A 24 7.35 -20.26 5.44
CA ARG A 24 7.76 -21.20 4.39
C ARG A 24 7.26 -20.80 3.01
N LEU A 25 6.26 -19.93 2.94
CA LEU A 25 5.76 -19.38 1.68
C LEU A 25 6.89 -18.59 1.02
N ASP A 26 7.24 -18.99 -0.20
CA ASP A 26 8.27 -18.32 -0.98
C ASP A 26 7.79 -17.00 -1.61
N ARG A 27 8.72 -16.29 -2.26
CA ARG A 27 8.45 -14.99 -2.89
C ARG A 27 7.45 -15.08 -4.03
N GLU A 28 7.49 -16.18 -4.79
CA GLU A 28 6.58 -16.39 -5.91
C GLU A 28 5.14 -16.57 -5.43
N GLY A 29 4.94 -17.41 -4.40
CA GLY A 29 3.65 -17.57 -3.75
C GLY A 29 3.13 -16.27 -3.13
N LEU A 30 3.98 -15.47 -2.48
CA LEU A 30 3.58 -14.13 -2.00
C LEU A 30 3.14 -13.22 -3.15
N ARG A 31 3.82 -13.28 -4.29
CA ARG A 31 3.49 -12.50 -5.49
C ARG A 31 2.20 -12.96 -6.17
N GLU A 32 1.89 -14.25 -6.10
CA GLU A 32 0.61 -14.78 -6.52
C GLU A 32 -0.52 -14.25 -5.61
N LEU A 33 -0.34 -14.33 -4.29
CA LEU A 33 -1.31 -13.83 -3.31
C LEU A 33 -1.52 -12.32 -3.42
N ALA A 34 -0.51 -11.55 -3.83
CA ALA A 34 -0.64 -10.11 -4.10
C ALA A 34 -1.73 -9.80 -5.14
N ARG A 35 -1.99 -10.74 -6.07
CA ARG A 35 -3.01 -10.63 -7.13
C ARG A 35 -4.28 -11.42 -6.82
N SER A 36 -4.44 -11.90 -5.58
CA SER A 36 -5.59 -12.68 -5.17
C SER A 36 -6.90 -11.95 -5.49
N PRO A 37 -7.97 -12.64 -5.93
CA PRO A 37 -9.27 -11.99 -6.14
C PRO A 37 -9.87 -11.44 -4.84
N TYR A 38 -9.38 -11.86 -3.67
CA TYR A 38 -9.92 -11.47 -2.37
C TYR A 38 -9.18 -10.23 -1.80
N PRO A 39 -9.85 -9.07 -1.65
CA PRO A 39 -9.23 -7.85 -1.12
C PRO A 39 -8.52 -8.02 0.22
N PHE A 40 -9.10 -8.81 1.13
CA PHE A 40 -8.51 -9.03 2.46
C PHE A 40 -7.21 -9.86 2.42
N VAL A 41 -7.03 -10.71 1.40
CA VAL A 41 -5.75 -11.43 1.17
C VAL A 41 -4.70 -10.44 0.70
N ARG A 42 -5.04 -9.54 -0.23
CA ARG A 42 -4.14 -8.48 -0.69
C ARG A 42 -3.70 -7.57 0.45
N SER A 43 -4.63 -7.17 1.31
CA SER A 43 -4.31 -6.38 2.52
C SER A 43 -3.34 -7.13 3.45
N ALA A 44 -3.50 -8.44 3.61
CA ALA A 44 -2.55 -9.25 4.38
C ALA A 44 -1.16 -9.26 3.72
N VAL A 45 -1.07 -9.36 2.39
CA VAL A 45 0.21 -9.28 1.66
C VAL A 45 0.89 -7.92 1.86
N VAL A 46 0.14 -6.83 1.73
CA VAL A 46 0.67 -5.45 1.88
C VAL A 46 1.20 -5.19 3.30
N THR A 47 0.68 -5.90 4.30
CA THR A 47 1.13 -5.78 5.70
C THR A 47 2.20 -6.81 6.09
N CYS A 48 2.56 -7.72 5.18
CA CYS A 48 3.54 -8.76 5.44
C CYS A 48 4.97 -8.20 5.30
N PRO A 49 5.79 -8.18 6.37
CA PRO A 49 7.14 -7.59 6.33
C PRO A 49 8.10 -8.25 5.33
N ARG A 50 7.79 -9.47 4.90
CA ARG A 50 8.58 -10.24 3.93
C ARG A 50 8.25 -9.88 2.48
N ALA A 51 7.16 -9.15 2.23
CA ALA A 51 6.79 -8.72 0.89
C ALA A 51 7.85 -7.73 0.37
N ASP A 52 8.45 -8.06 -0.77
CA ASP A 52 9.40 -7.18 -1.44
C ASP A 52 8.66 -6.13 -2.30
N ALA A 53 9.38 -5.11 -2.76
CA ALA A 53 8.80 -4.05 -3.59
C ALA A 53 8.09 -4.60 -4.84
N ALA A 54 8.63 -5.65 -5.45
CA ALA A 54 8.11 -6.27 -6.65
C ALA A 54 6.78 -7.02 -6.43
N THR A 55 6.58 -7.56 -5.22
CA THR A 55 5.34 -8.16 -4.73
C THR A 55 4.32 -7.08 -4.41
N LEU A 56 4.72 -6.05 -3.67
CA LEU A 56 3.85 -4.93 -3.28
C LEU A 56 3.34 -4.15 -4.51
N ALA A 57 4.18 -3.94 -5.52
CA ALA A 57 3.80 -3.30 -6.78
C ALA A 57 2.82 -4.13 -7.63
N ALA A 58 2.71 -5.45 -7.36
CA ALA A 58 1.78 -6.32 -8.06
C ALA A 58 0.35 -6.25 -7.50
N VAL A 59 0.13 -5.56 -6.38
CA VAL A 59 -1.18 -5.48 -5.72
C VAL A 59 -2.12 -4.56 -6.50
N PRO A 60 -3.21 -5.08 -7.11
CA PRO A 60 -4.20 -4.23 -7.75
C PRO A 60 -4.99 -3.46 -6.68
N VAL A 61 -5.02 -2.13 -6.85
CA VAL A 61 -5.72 -1.19 -5.95
C VAL A 61 -6.97 -0.55 -6.58
N ASP A 62 -7.13 -0.69 -7.89
CA ASP A 62 -8.15 0.02 -8.66
C ASP A 62 -9.55 -0.58 -8.46
N ASP A 63 -9.64 -1.88 -8.25
CA ASP A 63 -10.87 -2.64 -8.02
C ASP A 63 -11.29 -2.69 -6.54
N LEU A 64 -10.50 -2.10 -5.64
CA LEU A 64 -10.84 -2.02 -4.22
C LEU A 64 -11.94 -0.98 -3.96
N ASP A 65 -12.79 -1.23 -2.97
CA ASP A 65 -13.68 -0.18 -2.47
C ASP A 65 -12.85 0.98 -1.89
N ARG A 66 -13.48 2.15 -1.74
CA ARG A 66 -12.80 3.38 -1.30
C ARG A 66 -12.07 3.22 0.03
N TRP A 67 -12.68 2.54 1.00
CA TRP A 67 -12.11 2.40 2.34
C TRP A 67 -10.90 1.46 2.33
N THR A 68 -11.02 0.32 1.65
CA THR A 68 -9.92 -0.63 1.50
C THR A 68 -8.77 -0.03 0.70
N ARG A 69 -9.07 0.69 -0.39
CA ARG A 69 -8.06 1.40 -1.20
C ARG A 69 -7.25 2.39 -0.35
N ASN A 70 -7.91 3.21 0.47
CA ASN A 70 -7.22 4.18 1.34
C ASN A 70 -6.31 3.48 2.36
N SER A 71 -6.76 2.37 2.94
CA SER A 71 -5.98 1.58 3.89
C SER A 71 -4.75 0.95 3.22
N VAL A 72 -4.94 0.32 2.06
CA VAL A 72 -3.86 -0.30 1.28
C VAL A 72 -2.82 0.73 0.85
N LEU A 73 -3.21 1.91 0.35
CA LEU A 73 -2.26 2.95 -0.03
C LEU A 73 -1.44 3.47 1.16
N ARG A 74 -2.07 3.61 2.35
CA ARG A 74 -1.34 3.94 3.57
C ARG A 74 -0.32 2.84 3.90
N ASP A 75 -0.73 1.59 3.88
CA ASP A 75 0.13 0.48 4.28
C ASP A 75 1.28 0.26 3.29
N LEU A 76 1.05 0.47 1.99
CA LEU A 76 2.09 0.51 0.96
C LEU A 76 3.10 1.65 1.19
N ALA A 77 2.62 2.87 1.48
CA ALA A 77 3.49 4.02 1.74
C ALA A 77 4.38 3.81 2.99
N ARG A 78 3.82 3.18 4.03
CA ARG A 78 4.53 2.89 5.28
C ARG A 78 5.48 1.69 5.19
N HIS A 79 5.30 0.82 4.19
CA HIS A 79 6.00 -0.46 4.16
C HIS A 79 7.54 -0.28 4.14
N PRO A 80 8.30 -1.00 4.97
CA PRO A 80 9.76 -0.84 5.04
C PRO A 80 10.46 -1.18 3.71
N ASN A 81 9.95 -2.18 2.98
CA ASN A 81 10.50 -2.60 1.70
C ASN A 81 9.93 -1.82 0.49
N ALA A 82 9.16 -0.75 0.70
CA ALA A 82 8.67 0.06 -0.40
C ALA A 82 9.80 0.89 -0.99
N ASP A 83 10.15 0.59 -2.24
CA ASP A 83 11.19 1.31 -2.97
C ASP A 83 10.64 2.58 -3.62
N ARG A 84 11.53 3.42 -4.15
CA ARG A 84 11.15 4.69 -4.79
C ARG A 84 10.13 4.51 -5.93
N PRO A 85 10.29 3.57 -6.89
CA PRO A 85 9.28 3.32 -7.92
C PRO A 85 7.89 2.99 -7.37
N LEU A 86 7.79 2.14 -6.34
CA LEU A 86 6.52 1.85 -5.69
C LEU A 86 5.94 3.09 -5.02
N LEU A 87 6.75 3.84 -4.28
CA LEU A 87 6.31 5.06 -3.60
C LEU A 87 5.82 6.14 -4.57
N LEU A 88 6.44 6.28 -5.74
CA LEU A 88 5.96 7.18 -6.80
C LEU A 88 4.60 6.73 -7.35
N THR A 89 4.39 5.41 -7.48
CA THR A 89 3.09 4.85 -7.87
C THR A 89 2.03 5.19 -6.82
N VAL A 90 2.32 4.95 -5.53
CA VAL A 90 1.43 5.28 -4.41
C VAL A 90 1.14 6.78 -4.35
N LEU A 91 2.13 7.63 -4.62
CA LEU A 91 1.96 9.09 -4.69
C LEU A 91 0.99 9.49 -5.81
N GLY A 92 1.14 8.93 -7.01
CA GLY A 92 0.24 9.18 -8.13
C GLY A 92 -1.21 8.78 -7.83
N ARG A 93 -1.40 7.60 -7.24
CA ARG A 93 -2.74 7.14 -6.82
C ARG A 93 -3.34 7.98 -5.70
N THR A 94 -2.52 8.38 -4.72
CA THR A 94 -2.94 9.28 -3.64
C THR A 94 -3.35 10.64 -4.17
N ARG A 95 -2.64 11.17 -5.17
CA ARG A 95 -3.00 12.42 -5.85
C ARG A 95 -4.37 12.34 -6.51
N ALA A 96 -4.62 11.28 -7.29
CA ALA A 96 -5.93 11.06 -7.91
C ALA A 96 -7.07 11.00 -6.88
N LEU A 97 -6.82 10.42 -5.71
CA LEU A 97 -7.80 10.40 -4.62
C LEU A 97 -7.99 11.75 -3.93
N LEU A 98 -7.01 12.67 -3.97
CA LEU A 98 -7.20 14.04 -3.45
C LEU A 98 -7.98 14.94 -4.43
N GLU A 99 -8.19 14.50 -5.67
CA GLU A 99 -9.08 15.17 -6.63
C GLU A 99 -10.54 14.78 -6.42
N ASP A 100 -10.81 13.58 -5.86
CA ASP A 100 -12.13 13.15 -5.39
C ASP A 100 -12.47 13.81 -4.05
N LEU A 101 -13.46 14.72 -4.05
CA LEU A 101 -13.88 15.48 -2.86
C LEU A 101 -14.43 14.61 -1.73
N ASP A 102 -14.87 13.39 -2.03
CA ASP A 102 -15.41 12.45 -1.05
C ASP A 102 -14.36 11.47 -0.52
N SER A 103 -13.11 11.58 -0.98
CA SER A 103 -11.99 10.79 -0.48
C SER A 103 -11.07 11.62 0.41
N ARG A 104 -10.49 10.97 1.41
CA ARG A 104 -9.58 11.58 2.38
C ARG A 104 -8.39 10.66 2.61
N PRO A 105 -7.47 10.49 1.64
CA PRO A 105 -6.32 9.58 1.75
C PRO A 105 -5.21 10.16 2.65
N TYR A 106 -5.58 10.89 3.70
CA TYR A 106 -4.68 11.71 4.51
C TYR A 106 -3.62 10.89 5.24
N ALA A 107 -3.96 9.67 5.67
CA ALA A 107 -2.96 8.79 6.27
C ALA A 107 -1.85 8.45 5.27
N ALA A 108 -2.19 8.08 4.03
CA ALA A 108 -1.21 7.83 2.97
C ALA A 108 -0.36 9.08 2.66
N VAL A 109 -0.96 10.27 2.64
CA VAL A 109 -0.22 11.54 2.46
C VAL A 109 0.84 11.73 3.55
N LEU A 110 0.51 11.43 4.81
CA LEU A 110 1.47 11.57 5.91
C LEU A 110 2.58 10.52 5.86
N GLU A 111 2.24 9.27 5.55
CA GLU A 111 3.25 8.21 5.36
C GLU A 111 4.21 8.56 4.22
N LEU A 112 3.69 9.01 3.06
CA LEU A 112 4.52 9.50 1.95
C LEU A 112 5.39 10.71 2.34
N ALA A 113 4.85 11.62 3.16
CA ALA A 113 5.61 12.76 3.66
C ALA A 113 6.76 12.35 4.59
N ALA A 114 6.69 11.20 5.25
CA ALA A 114 7.77 10.67 6.08
C ALA A 114 8.83 9.88 5.29
N ARG A 115 8.63 9.63 3.99
CA ARG A 115 9.54 8.81 3.17
C ARG A 115 10.78 9.58 2.68
N PRO A 116 12.00 9.24 3.11
CA PRO A 116 13.22 9.89 2.61
C PRO A 116 13.47 9.60 1.13
N GLU A 117 12.89 8.54 0.59
CA GLU A 117 13.02 8.18 -0.82
C GLU A 117 12.30 9.15 -1.76
N LEU A 118 11.39 9.99 -1.26
CA LEU A 118 10.67 11.00 -2.03
C LEU A 118 11.27 12.39 -1.78
N THR A 119 11.23 13.25 -2.79
CA THR A 119 11.76 14.62 -2.72
C THR A 119 10.75 15.59 -2.10
N ASP A 120 11.25 16.70 -1.58
CA ASP A 120 10.40 17.78 -1.06
C ASP A 120 9.48 18.37 -2.13
N ALA A 121 9.94 18.44 -3.38
CA ALA A 121 9.12 18.93 -4.49
C ALA A 121 7.94 18.00 -4.77
N GLU A 122 8.16 16.68 -4.76
CA GLU A 122 7.12 15.67 -4.94
C GLU A 122 6.05 15.76 -3.83
N ILE A 123 6.47 15.89 -2.56
CA ILE A 123 5.53 16.02 -1.44
C ILE A 123 4.83 17.38 -1.43
N ARG A 124 5.54 18.47 -1.77
CA ARG A 124 4.94 19.80 -1.88
C ARG A 124 3.79 19.80 -2.88
N ALA A 125 4.01 19.23 -4.06
CA ALA A 125 2.98 19.10 -5.09
C ALA A 125 1.76 18.32 -4.59
N LEU A 126 1.97 17.24 -3.83
CA LEU A 126 0.89 16.44 -3.26
C LEU A 126 0.05 17.22 -2.22
N ILE A 127 0.69 17.95 -1.31
CA ILE A 127 -0.03 18.67 -0.24
C ILE A 127 -0.69 19.97 -0.72
N GLU A 128 -0.26 20.52 -1.85
CA GLU A 128 -0.88 21.70 -2.47
C GLU A 128 -2.16 21.37 -3.23
N MET A 129 -2.49 20.09 -3.43
CA MET A 129 -3.75 19.67 -4.03
C MET A 129 -4.97 20.23 -3.26
N PRO A 130 -6.09 20.57 -3.95
CA PRO A 130 -7.29 21.11 -3.33
C PRO A 130 -7.86 20.22 -2.23
N GLY A 131 -7.90 18.90 -2.42
CA GLY A 131 -8.41 17.95 -1.43
C GLY A 131 -7.51 17.76 -0.20
N ALA A 132 -6.29 18.28 -0.18
CA ALA A 132 -5.43 18.21 1.00
C ALA A 132 -5.88 19.23 2.07
N SER A 133 -6.38 18.76 3.22
CA SER A 133 -6.79 19.69 4.29
C SER A 133 -5.62 20.51 4.86
N ARG A 134 -5.92 21.69 5.42
CA ARG A 134 -4.92 22.54 6.12
C ARG A 134 -4.15 21.77 7.19
N ARG A 135 -4.83 20.89 7.95
CA ARG A 135 -4.21 20.07 9.00
C ARG A 135 -3.16 19.12 8.42
N VAL A 136 -3.49 18.44 7.32
CA VAL A 136 -2.58 17.51 6.63
C VAL A 136 -1.39 18.25 6.04
N ARG A 137 -1.63 19.39 5.38
CA ARG A 137 -0.55 20.27 4.86
C ARG A 137 0.46 20.63 5.94
N THR A 138 -0.02 21.08 7.10
CA THR A 138 0.86 21.45 8.22
C THR A 138 1.61 20.25 8.77
N ALA A 139 0.96 19.11 8.95
CA ALA A 139 1.59 17.90 9.48
C ALA A 139 2.67 17.35 8.53
N ALA A 140 2.38 17.26 7.23
CA ALA A 140 3.34 16.80 6.22
C ALA A 140 4.57 17.70 6.13
N ARG A 141 4.41 19.03 6.21
CA ARG A 141 5.55 19.97 6.24
C ARG A 141 6.46 19.76 7.44
N ARG A 142 5.90 19.40 8.61
CA ARG A 142 6.69 19.11 9.81
C ARG A 142 7.51 17.84 9.64
N LEU A 143 6.92 16.78 9.07
CA LEU A 143 7.61 15.52 8.79
C LEU A 143 8.77 15.67 7.79
N ARG A 144 8.73 16.69 6.93
CA ARG A 144 9.80 16.99 5.96
C ARG A 144 10.91 17.87 6.52
N ALA A 145 10.65 18.55 7.63
CA ALA A 145 11.62 19.42 8.29
C ALA A 145 12.42 18.70 9.40
N SER A 146 12.05 17.47 9.74
CA SER A 146 12.70 16.59 10.72
C SER A 146 13.68 15.63 10.06
#